data_AF-A0A914DUD2-F1
#
_entry.id   AF-A0A914DUD2-F1
#
_cell.length_a   1.000
_cell.length_b   1.000
_cell.length_c   1.000
_cell.angle_alpha   90.00
_cell.angle_beta   90.00
_cell.angle_gamma   90.00
#
_symmetry.space_group_name_H-M   'P 1'
#
loop_
_entity.id
_entity.type
_entity.pdbx_description
1 polymer ?
#
loop_
_entity_poly.entity_id
_entity_poly.type
_entity_poly.pdbx_seq_one_letter_code
_entity_poly.pdbx_strand_id
1 'polypeptide(L)'
;MRFIFDLNMVLRSGSRWDPSNAIQFIEYAKRRRYDLDFELGNEPDHYENYFNISVNGSQVAKDYRHLRKLLNSYKEYKGSKIIGPSIGSYAQILKDFVAHGGKKYVDGLSFHL
;
A
#
# COMPACT_ATOMS: atom_id res chain seq x y z
N MET A 1 10.96 16.12 -7.57
CA MET A 1 9.84 15.15 -7.55
C MET A 1 10.46 13.80 -7.25
N ARG A 2 10.03 13.10 -6.19
CA ARG A 2 10.49 11.73 -5.91
C ARG A 2 9.68 10.75 -6.76
N PHE A 3 10.30 9.62 -7.10
CA PHE A 3 9.60 8.56 -7.78
C PHE A 3 8.70 7.84 -6.76
N ILE A 4 7.43 7.64 -7.11
CA ILE A 4 6.48 6.86 -6.31
C ILE A 4 6.49 5.43 -6.88
N PHE A 5 6.88 4.46 -6.06
CA PHE A 5 6.91 3.05 -6.45
C PHE A 5 5.76 2.30 -5.80
N ASP A 6 4.91 1.66 -6.61
CA ASP A 6 3.81 0.84 -6.12
C ASP A 6 4.28 -0.57 -5.76
N LEU A 7 4.00 -1.00 -4.53
CA LEU A 7 4.33 -2.33 -4.04
C LEU A 7 3.17 -3.30 -4.28
N ASN A 8 3.49 -4.56 -4.53
CA ASN A 8 2.49 -5.57 -4.83
C ASN A 8 1.66 -5.96 -3.58
N MET A 9 0.37 -5.63 -3.56
CA MET A 9 -0.58 -5.99 -2.50
C MET A 9 -1.27 -7.36 -2.69
N VAL A 10 -1.18 -7.95 -3.89
CA VAL A 10 -1.77 -9.25 -4.27
C VAL A 10 -1.09 -10.41 -3.53
N LEU A 11 0.16 -10.25 -3.10
CA LEU A 11 0.83 -11.27 -2.29
C LEU A 11 0.20 -11.33 -0.89
N ARG A 12 -0.38 -12.48 -0.53
CA ARG A 12 -1.12 -12.67 0.73
C ARG A 12 -0.56 -13.80 1.58
N SER A 13 -0.72 -13.64 2.89
CA SER A 13 -0.64 -14.72 3.88
C SER A 13 -2.01 -14.80 4.58
N GLY A 14 -2.86 -15.71 4.12
CA GLY A 14 -4.28 -15.72 4.46
C GLY A 14 -4.95 -14.41 4.02
N SER A 15 -5.62 -13.72 4.94
CA SER A 15 -6.26 -12.43 4.64
C SER A 15 -5.34 -11.22 4.75
N ARG A 16 -4.06 -11.37 5.11
CA ARG A 16 -3.12 -10.25 5.33
C ARG A 16 -2.15 -10.12 4.17
N TRP A 17 -1.68 -8.90 3.92
CA TRP A 17 -0.60 -8.66 2.96
C TRP A 17 0.68 -9.36 3.42
N ASP A 18 1.33 -10.08 2.50
CA ASP A 18 2.67 -10.63 2.69
C ASP A 18 3.74 -9.64 2.20
N PRO A 19 4.52 -9.02 3.11
CA PRO A 19 5.53 -8.03 2.73
C PRO A 19 6.85 -8.66 2.26
N SER A 20 6.99 -9.99 2.20
CA SER A 20 8.26 -10.67 1.92
C SER A 20 8.94 -10.18 0.64
N ASN A 21 8.17 -9.97 -0.44
CA ASN A 21 8.69 -9.41 -1.69
C ASN A 21 9.02 -7.91 -1.57
N ALA A 22 8.18 -7.13 -0.90
CA ALA A 22 8.42 -5.70 -0.68
C ALA A 22 9.69 -5.45 0.13
N ILE A 23 9.96 -6.28 1.14
CA ILE A 23 11.20 -6.22 1.93
C ILE A 23 12.42 -6.41 1.02
N GLN A 24 12.40 -7.40 0.13
CA GLN A 24 13.50 -7.62 -0.82
C GLN A 24 13.74 -6.41 -1.72
N PHE A 25 12.66 -5.80 -2.23
CA PHE A 25 12.75 -4.58 -3.03
C PHE A 25 13.30 -3.40 -2.22
N ILE A 26 12.78 -3.15 -1.02
CA ILE A 26 13.18 -2.04 -0.15
C ILE A 26 14.68 -2.15 0.20
N GLU A 27 15.15 -3.35 0.54
CA GLU A 27 16.58 -3.60 0.79
C GLU A 27 17.44 -3.33 -0.44
N TYR A 28 16.97 -3.75 -1.62
CA TYR A 28 17.66 -3.45 -2.88
C TYR A 28 17.72 -1.93 -3.14
N ALA A 29 16.58 -1.25 -3.07
CA ALA A 29 16.47 0.19 -3.30
C ALA A 29 17.35 0.97 -2.33
N LYS A 30 17.40 0.55 -1.06
CA LYS A 30 18.28 1.11 -0.03
C LYS A 30 19.74 0.97 -0.42
N ARG A 31 20.18 -0.22 -0.84
CA ARG A 31 21.57 -0.43 -1.32
C ARG A 31 21.91 0.42 -2.53
N ARG A 32 20.93 0.69 -3.39
CA ARG A 32 21.06 1.58 -4.56
C ARG A 32 20.89 3.07 -4.24
N ARG A 33 20.54 3.41 -3.00
CA ARG A 33 20.29 4.78 -2.52
C ARG A 33 19.19 5.49 -3.33
N TYR A 34 18.14 4.77 -3.70
CA TYR A 34 16.98 5.39 -4.34
C TYR A 34 16.17 6.21 -3.34
N ASP A 35 15.80 7.43 -3.72
CA ASP A 35 14.89 8.30 -2.96
C ASP A 35 13.46 8.07 -3.46
N LEU A 36 12.71 7.27 -2.71
CA LEU A 36 11.40 6.74 -3.13
C LEU A 36 10.30 7.16 -2.15
N ASP A 37 9.14 7.43 -2.72
CA ASP A 37 7.85 7.40 -2.05
C ASP A 37 7.10 6.13 -2.52
N PHE A 38 6.01 5.75 -1.85
CA PHE A 38 5.42 4.42 -2.03
C PHE A 38 3.90 4.44 -2.19
N GLU A 39 3.39 3.46 -2.94
CA GLU A 39 1.99 3.02 -2.88
C GLU A 39 1.95 1.53 -2.47
N LEU A 40 0.73 1.02 -2.25
CA LEU A 40 0.49 -0.40 -2.01
C LEU A 40 -0.76 -0.87 -2.75
N GLY A 41 -0.52 -1.48 -3.90
CA GLY A 41 -1.51 -2.07 -4.77
C GLY A 41 -2.30 -1.05 -5.58
N ASN A 42 -2.58 -1.45 -6.81
CA ASN A 42 -3.41 -0.72 -7.76
C ASN A 42 -4.83 -1.29 -7.78
N GLU A 43 -5.85 -0.45 -7.56
CA GLU A 43 -7.28 -0.78 -7.69
C GLU A 43 -7.70 -2.08 -6.97
N PRO A 44 -7.54 -2.16 -5.64
CA PRO A 44 -7.92 -3.35 -4.86
C PRO A 44 -9.41 -3.72 -4.98
N ASP A 45 -10.24 -2.78 -5.41
CA ASP A 45 -11.65 -3.00 -5.72
C ASP A 45 -11.91 -3.92 -6.90
N HIS A 46 -10.90 -4.24 -7.70
CA HIS A 46 -11.00 -5.21 -8.78
C HIS A 46 -10.27 -6.55 -8.52
N TYR A 47 -9.67 -6.74 -7.34
CA TYR A 47 -8.86 -7.93 -7.07
C TYR A 47 -9.63 -9.25 -7.10
N GLU A 48 -10.91 -9.23 -6.72
CA GLU A 48 -11.75 -10.42 -6.81
C GLU A 48 -11.85 -10.90 -8.27
N ASN A 49 -12.05 -9.97 -9.21
CA ASN A 49 -12.24 -10.28 -10.62
C ASN A 49 -10.94 -10.70 -11.32
N TYR A 50 -9.80 -10.08 -10.97
CA TYR A 50 -8.54 -10.31 -11.68
C TYR A 50 -7.64 -11.34 -11.02
N PHE A 51 -7.77 -11.53 -9.70
CA PHE A 51 -6.84 -12.35 -8.92
C PHE A 51 -7.53 -13.34 -7.98
N ASN A 52 -8.88 -13.38 -7.94
CA ASN A 52 -9.66 -14.20 -7.01
C ASN A 52 -9.26 -13.96 -5.54
N ILE A 53 -8.99 -12.69 -5.21
CA ILE A 53 -8.59 -12.22 -3.88
C ILE A 53 -9.59 -11.17 -3.41
N SER A 54 -10.29 -11.50 -2.33
CA SER A 54 -11.21 -10.57 -1.68
C SER A 54 -10.52 -9.78 -0.57
N VAL A 55 -10.47 -8.45 -0.72
CA VAL A 55 -10.03 -7.51 0.32
C VAL A 55 -11.10 -6.44 0.52
N ASN A 56 -11.44 -6.16 1.77
CA ASN A 56 -12.31 -5.03 2.11
C ASN A 56 -11.48 -3.85 2.61
N GLY A 57 -12.09 -2.65 2.67
CA GLY A 57 -11.36 -1.44 3.06
C GLY A 57 -10.76 -1.50 4.47
N SER A 58 -11.36 -2.27 5.39
CA SER A 58 -10.79 -2.51 6.72
C SER A 58 -9.46 -3.28 6.65
N GLN A 59 -9.37 -4.29 5.79
CA GLN A 59 -8.14 -5.04 5.59
C GLN A 59 -7.09 -4.21 4.83
N VAL A 60 -7.50 -3.45 3.81
CA VAL A 60 -6.60 -2.52 3.11
C VAL A 60 -6.00 -1.51 4.10
N ALA A 61 -6.79 -0.95 5.02
CA ALA A 61 -6.26 -0.05 6.06
C ALA A 61 -5.22 -0.73 6.97
N LYS A 62 -5.41 -2.01 7.31
CA LYS A 62 -4.43 -2.80 8.08
C LYS A 62 -3.16 -3.07 7.30
N ASP A 63 -3.26 -3.30 5.99
CA ASP A 63 -2.12 -3.54 5.12
C ASP A 63 -1.29 -2.25 4.96
N TYR A 64 -1.93 -1.09 4.75
CA TYR A 64 -1.26 0.22 4.76
C TYR A 64 -0.63 0.57 6.12
N ARG A 65 -1.27 0.18 7.24
CA ARG A 65 -0.65 0.28 8.57
C ARG A 65 0.62 -0.56 8.66
N HIS A 66 0.63 -1.75 8.07
CA HIS A 66 1.80 -2.62 8.05
C HIS A 66 2.91 -1.99 7.21
N LEU A 67 2.60 -1.48 6.01
CA LEU A 67 3.55 -0.75 5.18
C LEU A 67 4.16 0.45 5.92
N ARG A 68 3.35 1.29 6.58
CA ARG A 68 3.86 2.43 7.36
C ARG A 68 4.85 1.98 8.45
N LYS A 69 4.53 0.91 9.18
CA LYS A 69 5.44 0.34 10.20
C LYS A 69 6.73 -0.18 9.57
N LEU A 70 6.64 -0.85 8.44
CA LEU A 70 7.79 -1.37 7.70
C LEU A 70 8.71 -0.24 7.23
N LEU A 71 8.19 0.77 6.53
CA LEU A 71 9.01 1.89 6.07
C LEU A 71 9.65 2.67 7.24
N ASN A 72 8.92 2.80 8.37
CA ASN A 72 9.46 3.44 9.57
C ASN A 72 10.61 2.67 10.24
N SER A 73 10.77 1.37 9.98
CA SER A 73 11.93 0.60 10.46
C SER A 73 13.20 0.84 9.64
N TYR A 74 13.08 1.45 8.45
CA TYR A 74 14.20 1.86 7.62
C TYR A 74 14.50 3.35 7.83
N LYS A 75 15.72 3.69 8.24
CA LYS A 75 16.11 5.09 8.47
C LYS A 75 15.95 5.92 7.20
N GLU A 76 16.25 5.32 6.04
CA GLU A 76 16.19 5.92 4.71
C GLU A 76 14.75 6.24 4.28
N TYR A 77 13.77 5.42 4.69
CA TYR A 77 12.39 5.51 4.22
C TYR A 77 11.37 5.94 5.28
N LYS A 78 11.81 6.19 6.53
CA LYS A 78 10.95 6.70 7.60
C LYS A 78 10.25 8.02 7.22
N GLY A 79 10.87 8.82 6.36
CA GLY A 79 10.33 10.08 5.84
C GLY A 79 9.63 9.98 4.49
N SER A 80 9.56 8.79 3.89
CA SER A 80 8.90 8.57 2.60
C SER A 80 7.40 8.77 2.72
N LYS A 81 6.83 9.36 1.67
CA LYS A 81 5.38 9.52 1.52
C LYS A 81 4.76 8.20 1.13
N ILE A 82 3.56 7.95 1.66
CA ILE A 82 2.72 6.84 1.21
C ILE A 82 1.45 7.43 0.61
N ILE A 83 1.18 7.14 -0.66
CA ILE A 83 -0.05 7.52 -1.34
C ILE A 83 -0.91 6.26 -1.49
N GLY A 84 -2.25 6.37 -1.41
CA GLY A 84 -3.13 5.22 -1.49
C GLY A 84 -4.59 5.54 -1.19
N PRO A 85 -5.54 4.61 -1.38
CA PRO A 85 -5.33 3.22 -1.76
C PRO A 85 -5.46 2.95 -3.27
N SER A 86 -5.34 3.98 -4.11
CA SER A 86 -5.38 3.89 -5.57
C SER A 86 -6.63 3.15 -6.08
N ILE A 87 -7.79 3.57 -5.55
CA ILE A 87 -9.10 2.94 -5.83
C ILE A 87 -9.57 3.28 -7.23
N GLY A 88 -10.13 2.31 -7.93
CA GLY A 88 -10.80 2.51 -9.20
C GLY A 88 -12.22 3.05 -9.02
N SER A 89 -13.21 2.24 -9.44
CA SER A 89 -14.60 2.68 -9.55
C SER A 89 -15.42 2.51 -8.25
N TYR A 90 -15.01 1.64 -7.33
CA TYR A 90 -15.85 1.29 -6.17
C TYR A 90 -15.51 2.10 -4.92
N ALA A 91 -16.26 3.20 -4.73
CA ALA A 91 -16.11 4.08 -3.58
C ALA A 91 -16.31 3.40 -2.20
N GLN A 92 -16.90 2.20 -2.13
CA GLN A 92 -17.14 1.52 -0.85
C GLN A 92 -15.84 1.11 -0.15
N ILE A 93 -14.85 0.58 -0.88
CA ILE A 93 -13.55 0.24 -0.30
C ILE A 93 -12.87 1.50 0.24
N LEU A 94 -12.96 2.62 -0.49
CA LEU A 94 -12.41 3.90 -0.03
C LEU A 94 -13.09 4.40 1.26
N LYS A 95 -14.42 4.34 1.33
CA LYS A 95 -15.20 4.71 2.53
C LYS A 95 -14.80 3.85 3.72
N ASP A 96 -14.74 2.53 3.53
CA ASP A 96 -14.36 1.59 4.57
C ASP A 96 -12.91 1.80 5.02
N PHE A 97 -11.99 2.02 4.08
CA PHE A 97 -10.60 2.33 4.36
C PHE A 97 -10.46 3.56 5.26
N VAL A 98 -11.15 4.65 4.92
CA VAL A 98 -11.15 5.88 5.72
C VAL A 98 -11.78 5.64 7.09
N ALA A 99 -12.95 4.97 7.15
CA ALA A 99 -13.65 4.67 8.39
C ALA A 99 -12.82 3.83 9.37
N HIS A 100 -11.97 2.94 8.85
CA HIS A 100 -11.07 2.09 9.64
C HIS A 100 -9.68 2.72 9.88
N GLY A 101 -9.55 4.03 9.68
CA GLY A 101 -8.36 4.79 10.04
C GLY A 101 -7.24 4.79 9.02
N GLY A 102 -7.50 4.36 7.78
CA GLY A 102 -6.51 4.33 6.68
C GLY A 102 -5.80 5.67 6.47
N LYS A 103 -6.50 6.81 6.65
CA LYS A 103 -5.92 8.17 6.55
C LYS A 103 -4.77 8.44 7.54
N LYS A 104 -4.62 7.63 8.59
CA LYS A 104 -3.50 7.75 9.54
C LYS A 104 -2.19 7.18 9.00
N TYR A 105 -2.26 6.39 7.93
CA TYR A 105 -1.13 5.61 7.41
C TYR A 105 -0.62 6.13 6.07
N VAL A 106 -1.46 6.89 5.34
CA VAL A 106 -1.13 7.55 4.07
C VAL A 106 -0.94 9.05 4.26
N ASP A 107 -0.10 9.65 3.41
CA ASP A 107 0.12 11.10 3.31
C ASP A 107 -0.81 11.75 2.27
N GLY A 108 -1.36 10.97 1.34
CA GLY A 108 -2.31 11.43 0.32
C GLY A 108 -3.29 10.32 -0.06
N LEU A 109 -4.53 10.72 -0.36
CA LEU A 109 -5.52 9.80 -0.93
C LEU A 109 -5.39 9.75 -2.45
N SER A 110 -5.36 8.56 -3.03
CA SER A 110 -5.37 8.34 -4.49
C SER A 110 -6.59 7.53 -4.94
N PHE A 111 -7.08 7.86 -6.14
CA PHE A 111 -8.16 7.19 -6.85
C PHE A 111 -8.04 7.49 -8.35
N HIS A 112 -8.63 6.65 -9.19
CA HIS A 112 -8.64 6.79 -10.65
C HIS A 112 -10.01 7.32 -11.12
N LEU A 113 -10.01 8.06 -12.24
CA LEU A 113 -11.20 8.68 -12.85
C LEU A 113 -11.43 8.14 -14.26
#